data_AF-A0A6N0NVW4-F1
#
_entry.id   AF-A0A6N0NVW4-F1
#
_cell.length_a   1.000
_cell.length_b   1.000
_cell.length_c   1.000
_cell.angle_alpha   90.00
_cell.angle_beta   90.00
_cell.angle_gamma   90.00
#
_symmetry.space_group_name_H-M   'P 1'
#
loop_
_entity.id
_entity.type
_entity.pdbx_description
1 polymer ?
#
loop_
_entity_poly.entity_id
_entity_poly.type
_entity_poly.pdbx_seq_one_letter_code
_entity_poly.pdbx_strand_id
1 'polypeptide(L)'
;MRNVIIRLTDDELRKLEEEARSEGFVLITDYIKFKLFGSSAIPTKERGSSTTSVEDALNPITVELLNLKKKLGELAEKVDIIESELTESKQRTQVQESRREFREEKRPIQQEQKKSVMDYLREQKVMYERKLRSIRDPDSFFEKLERNGAKVLYTPEERIAVDPKFYDSFVNKLSKIDTSDETEVQQRLSAEEHELFQKLRKAGSIYFDNQSKSWKLTSNASSKI
;
A
#
# COMPACT_ATOMS: atom_id res chain seq x y z
N MET A 1 -2.87 27.91 45.64
CA MET A 1 -1.68 28.11 46.51
C MET A 1 -1.33 26.76 47.11
N ARG A 2 -0.13 26.21 46.84
CA ARG A 2 0.34 24.95 47.42
C ARG A 2 1.10 25.28 48.71
N ASN A 3 0.58 24.88 49.86
CA ASN A 3 1.28 25.03 51.13
C ASN A 3 2.22 23.84 51.31
N VAL A 4 3.52 24.10 51.47
CA VAL A 4 4.53 23.09 51.78
C VAL A 4 4.90 23.24 53.25
N ILE A 5 4.66 22.20 54.05
CA ILE A 5 5.03 22.15 55.46
C ILE A 5 6.21 21.21 55.57
N ILE A 6 7.38 21.75 55.94
CA ILE A 6 8.61 20.98 56.14
C ILE A 6 8.85 20.89 57.65
N ARG A 7 9.04 19.69 58.18
CA ARG A 7 9.45 19.46 59.57
C ARG A 7 10.94 19.17 59.58
N LEU A 8 11.69 19.98 60.31
CA LEU A 8 13.14 19.85 60.47
C LEU A 8 13.44 19.65 61.95
N THR A 9 14.53 18.96 62.25
CA THR A 9 15.09 18.91 63.60
C THR A 9 15.87 20.20 63.91
N ASP A 10 16.05 20.52 65.19
CA ASP A 10 16.71 21.77 65.62
C ASP A 10 18.15 21.88 65.08
N ASP A 11 18.85 20.75 64.96
CA ASP A 11 20.20 20.69 64.42
C ASP A 11 20.25 20.98 62.90
N GLU A 12 19.24 20.52 62.15
CA GLU A 12 19.13 20.77 60.71
C GLU A 12 18.77 22.23 60.44
N LEU A 13 17.87 22.79 61.25
CA LEU A 13 17.50 24.20 61.14
C LEU A 13 18.73 25.09 61.35
N ARG A 14 19.53 24.81 62.38
CA ARG A 14 20.72 25.59 62.71
C ARG A 14 21.78 25.56 61.61
N LYS A 15 22.03 24.38 61.02
CA LYS A 15 22.94 24.26 59.87
C LYS A 15 22.47 25.09 58.68
N LEU A 16 21.15 25.10 58.44
CA LEU A 16 20.56 25.85 57.35
C LEU A 16 20.65 27.36 57.56
N GLU A 17 20.59 27.85 58.80
CA GLU A 17 20.81 29.26 59.11
C GLU A 17 22.25 29.69 58.87
N GLU A 18 23.22 28.85 59.27
CA GLU A 18 24.64 29.11 59.06
C GLU A 18 24.98 29.16 57.57
N GLU A 19 24.44 28.21 56.79
CA GLU A 19 24.60 28.18 55.33
C GLU A 19 23.95 29.41 54.68
N ALA A 20 22.72 29.77 55.09
CA ALA A 20 22.02 30.96 54.60
C ALA A 20 22.82 32.25 54.87
N ARG A 21 23.41 32.41 56.06
CA ARG A 21 24.27 33.57 56.35
C ARG A 21 25.55 33.56 55.54
N SER A 22 26.16 32.39 55.34
CA SER A 22 27.38 32.27 54.55
C SER A 22 27.15 32.64 53.07
N GLU A 23 25.94 32.37 52.57
CA GLU A 23 25.50 32.75 51.23
C GLU A 23 24.89 34.16 51.14
N GLY A 24 24.84 34.89 52.27
CA GLY A 24 24.39 36.30 52.30
C GLY A 24 22.88 36.51 52.42
N PHE A 25 22.09 35.47 52.71
CA PHE A 25 20.65 35.58 52.96
C PHE A 25 20.36 36.05 54.39
N VAL A 26 19.44 37.01 54.51
CA VAL A 26 18.98 37.53 55.82
C VAL A 26 17.88 36.65 56.42
N LEU A 27 17.04 36.05 55.57
CA LEU A 27 15.91 35.21 55.97
C LEU A 27 16.11 33.77 55.46
N ILE A 28 16.04 32.81 56.38
CA ILE A 28 16.16 31.38 56.05
C ILE A 28 15.04 30.93 55.12
N THR A 29 13.84 31.50 55.24
CA THR A 29 12.72 31.20 54.35
C THR A 29 13.05 31.51 52.88
N ASP A 30 13.81 32.58 52.63
CA ASP A 30 14.18 32.97 51.26
C ASP A 30 15.31 32.07 50.73
N TYR A 31 16.24 31.67 51.59
CA TYR A 31 17.24 30.64 51.26
C TYR A 31 16.60 29.29 50.94
N ILE A 32 15.61 28.85 51.74
CA ILE A 32 14.84 27.63 51.49
C ILE A 32 14.11 27.72 50.14
N LYS A 33 13.47 28.85 49.85
CA LYS A 33 12.83 29.07 48.54
C LYS A 33 13.86 29.06 47.41
N PHE A 34 15.02 29.66 47.60
CA PHE A 34 16.09 29.67 46.61
C PHE A 34 16.60 28.25 46.31
N LYS A 35 16.88 27.44 47.33
CA LYS A 35 17.26 26.03 47.19
C LYS A 35 16.17 25.17 46.55
N LEU A 36 14.91 25.36 46.95
CA LEU A 36 13.79 24.54 46.46
C LEU A 36 13.33 24.92 45.06
N PHE A 37 13.36 26.22 44.72
CA PHE A 37 12.75 26.75 43.50
C PHE A 37 13.76 27.32 42.51
N GLY A 38 15.06 27.39 42.83
CA GLY A 38 16.17 27.67 41.91
C GLY A 38 16.02 28.95 41.08
N SER A 39 16.78 30.00 41.41
CA SER A 39 17.00 31.18 40.55
C SER A 39 15.76 31.95 40.04
N SER A 40 14.64 31.91 40.78
CA SER A 40 13.46 32.73 40.47
C SER A 40 12.87 33.35 41.74
N ALA A 41 13.67 34.16 42.43
CA ALA A 41 13.21 35.20 43.36
C ALA A 41 14.44 35.94 43.93
N ILE A 42 14.95 36.93 43.21
CA ILE A 42 15.67 38.04 43.87
C ILE A 42 14.70 39.23 43.84
N PRO A 43 14.17 39.69 44.98
CA PRO A 43 13.49 40.96 45.03
C PRO A 43 14.53 42.08 45.01
N THR A 44 14.43 42.92 43.99
CA THR A 44 15.27 44.11 43.77
C THR A 44 15.12 45.10 44.94
N LYS A 45 16.23 45.52 45.53
CA LYS A 45 16.35 46.80 46.24
C LYS A 45 17.61 47.53 45.79
N GLU A 46 17.42 48.80 45.49
CA GLU A 46 18.33 49.74 44.86
C GLU A 46 19.61 50.04 45.67
N ARG A 47 20.77 50.15 44.99
CA ARG A 47 21.61 51.37 44.99
C ARG A 47 22.87 51.25 44.10
N GLY A 48 23.03 52.22 43.20
CA GLY A 48 24.26 53.01 43.09
C GLY A 48 25.39 52.53 42.17
N SER A 49 25.45 53.15 40.98
CA SER A 49 26.67 53.68 40.33
C SER A 49 27.78 52.69 39.91
N SER A 50 27.62 52.06 38.74
CA SER A 50 28.67 51.85 37.73
C SER A 50 28.12 50.97 36.58
N THR A 51 27.27 51.50 35.69
CA THR A 51 26.50 50.61 34.79
C THR A 51 26.65 50.84 33.29
N THR A 52 27.40 51.82 32.78
CA THR A 52 27.50 52.00 31.32
C THR A 52 28.20 50.87 30.58
N SER A 53 29.17 50.17 31.18
CA SER A 53 29.89 49.06 30.50
C SER A 53 29.27 47.68 30.71
N VAL A 54 28.48 47.49 31.78
CA VAL A 54 27.80 46.22 32.05
C VAL A 54 26.47 46.18 31.30
N GLU A 55 25.76 47.31 31.18
CA GLU A 55 24.52 47.44 30.39
C GLU A 55 24.75 47.15 28.90
N ASP A 56 25.87 47.60 28.32
CA ASP A 56 26.23 47.34 26.91
C ASP A 56 26.61 45.88 26.64
N ALA A 57 27.15 45.14 27.62
CA ALA A 57 27.42 43.71 27.52
C ALA A 57 26.18 42.85 27.87
N LEU A 58 25.26 43.38 28.68
CA LEU A 58 23.99 42.74 29.01
C LEU A 58 23.00 42.85 27.86
N ASN A 59 23.01 43.93 27.07
CA ASN A 59 22.13 44.09 25.93
C ASN A 59 22.21 42.94 24.90
N PRO A 60 23.38 42.52 24.38
CA PRO A 60 23.47 41.40 23.45
C PRO A 60 23.07 40.06 24.09
N ILE A 61 23.45 39.82 25.35
CA ILE A 61 23.06 38.59 26.07
C ILE A 61 21.54 38.56 26.32
N THR A 62 20.94 39.71 26.62
CA THR A 62 19.49 39.84 26.79
C THR A 62 18.77 39.61 25.47
N VAL A 63 19.29 40.14 24.36
CA VAL A 63 18.76 39.90 23.01
C VAL A 63 18.89 38.42 22.63
N GLU A 64 20.01 37.76 22.95
CA GLU A 64 20.19 36.33 22.73
C GLU A 64 19.23 35.48 23.59
N LEU A 65 19.04 35.82 24.86
CA LEU A 65 18.06 35.16 25.73
C LEU A 65 16.62 35.34 25.24
N LEU A 66 16.27 36.53 24.76
CA LEU A 66 14.97 36.78 24.14
C LEU A 66 14.80 35.96 22.85
N ASN A 67 15.84 35.86 22.03
CA ASN A 67 15.84 35.03 20.83
C ASN A 67 15.77 33.54 21.17
N LEU A 68 16.44 33.08 22.22
CA LEU A 68 16.37 31.69 22.70
C LEU A 68 14.98 31.38 23.25
N LYS A 69 14.38 32.29 24.03
CA LYS A 69 13.01 32.15 24.52
C LYS A 69 12.00 32.10 23.36
N LYS A 70 12.19 32.93 22.33
CA LYS A 70 11.37 32.90 21.11
C LYS A 70 11.53 31.57 20.38
N LYS A 71 12.76 31.12 20.14
CA LYS A 71 13.05 29.82 19.50
C LYS A 71 12.51 28.65 20.31
N LEU A 72 12.55 28.71 21.64
CA LEU A 72 11.99 27.69 22.52
C LEU A 72 10.46 27.65 22.43
N GLY A 73 9.80 28.81 22.33
CA GLY A 73 8.37 28.90 22.06
C GLY A 73 7.99 28.33 20.70
N GLU A 74 8.72 28.71 19.64
CA GLU A 74 8.53 28.16 18.29
C GLU A 74 8.78 26.65 18.24
N LEU A 75 9.75 26.15 19.01
CA LEU A 75 10.04 24.73 19.10
C LEU A 75 8.95 23.98 19.88
N ALA A 76 8.45 24.56 20.98
CA ALA A 76 7.33 24.00 21.74
C ALA A 76 6.07 23.92 20.86
N GLU A 77 5.76 24.97 20.10
CA GLU A 77 4.64 24.99 19.16
C GLU A 77 4.82 23.94 18.04
N LYS A 78 6.04 23.80 17.49
CA LYS A 78 6.34 22.75 16.50
C LYS A 78 6.22 21.34 17.09
N VAL A 79 6.63 21.14 18.34
CA VAL A 79 6.48 19.86 19.04
C VAL A 79 5.00 19.55 19.25
N ASP A 80 4.19 20.50 19.71
CA ASP A 80 2.75 20.33 19.87
C ASP A 80 2.06 20.02 18.53
N ILE A 81 2.46 20.70 17.44
CA ILE A 81 1.98 20.41 16.08
C ILE A 81 2.35 18.98 15.67
N ILE A 82 3.62 18.59 15.83
CA ILE A 82 4.07 17.23 15.47
C ILE A 82 3.37 16.18 16.33
N GLU A 83 3.17 16.42 17.63
CA GLU A 83 2.44 15.51 18.51
C GLU A 83 0.97 15.40 18.11
N SER A 84 0.33 16.50 17.69
CA SER A 84 -1.03 16.50 17.15
C SER A 84 -1.12 15.75 15.81
N GLU A 85 -0.19 15.98 14.89
CA GLU A 85 -0.13 15.28 13.60
C GLU A 85 0.21 13.80 13.77
N LEU A 86 1.05 13.45 14.74
CA LEU A 86 1.42 12.09 15.07
C LEU A 86 0.26 11.35 15.75
N THR A 87 -0.50 12.01 16.61
CA THR A 87 -1.70 11.42 17.23
C THR A 87 -2.82 11.26 16.20
N GLU A 88 -3.05 12.24 15.32
CA GLU A 88 -3.97 12.10 14.20
C GLU A 88 -3.53 11.00 13.22
N SER A 89 -2.24 10.92 12.91
CA SER A 89 -1.69 9.87 12.02
C SER A 89 -1.80 8.50 12.67
N LYS A 90 -1.51 8.36 13.97
CA LYS A 90 -1.71 7.10 14.71
C LYS A 90 -3.18 6.70 14.79
N GLN A 91 -4.11 7.64 14.95
CA GLN A 91 -5.54 7.36 14.90
C GLN A 91 -6.00 6.94 13.50
N ARG A 92 -5.53 7.61 12.44
CA ARG A 92 -5.81 7.22 11.05
C ARG A 92 -5.22 5.85 10.71
N THR A 93 -4.01 5.54 11.20
CA THR A 93 -3.36 4.24 11.03
C THR A 93 -4.06 3.16 11.84
N GLN A 94 -4.42 3.40 13.10
CA GLN A 94 -5.19 2.44 13.91
C GLN A 94 -6.59 2.19 13.32
N VAL A 95 -7.29 3.20 12.80
CA VAL A 95 -8.58 3.02 12.13
C VAL A 95 -8.42 2.29 10.79
N GLN A 96 -7.30 2.45 10.08
CA GLN A 96 -7.02 1.69 8.87
C GLN A 96 -6.55 0.26 9.15
N GLU A 97 -5.73 0.03 10.18
CA GLU A 97 -5.25 -1.29 10.61
C GLU A 97 -6.39 -2.08 11.24
N SER A 98 -7.15 -1.51 12.17
CA SER A 98 -8.35 -2.17 12.71
C SER A 98 -9.40 -2.43 11.63
N ARG A 99 -9.54 -1.58 10.59
CA ARG A 99 -10.40 -1.85 9.43
C ARG A 99 -9.81 -2.85 8.43
N ARG A 100 -8.49 -3.09 8.44
CA ARG A 100 -7.82 -4.18 7.70
C ARG A 100 -7.93 -5.49 8.46
N GLU A 101 -7.66 -5.51 9.77
CA GLU A 101 -7.79 -6.66 10.67
C GLU A 101 -9.24 -7.14 10.76
N PHE A 102 -10.24 -6.25 10.92
CA PHE A 102 -11.67 -6.65 10.88
C PHE A 102 -12.11 -7.15 9.50
N ARG A 103 -11.38 -6.80 8.43
CA ARG A 103 -11.63 -7.26 7.05
C ARG A 103 -10.76 -8.46 6.66
N GLU A 104 -9.82 -8.86 7.49
CA GLU A 104 -8.98 -10.04 7.34
C GLU A 104 -9.47 -11.19 8.26
N GLU A 105 -9.91 -10.89 9.48
CA GLU A 105 -10.47 -11.90 10.41
C GLU A 105 -11.92 -12.31 10.11
N LYS A 106 -12.71 -11.47 9.42
CA LYS A 106 -14.05 -11.82 8.92
C LYS A 106 -14.09 -12.15 7.42
N ARG A 107 -12.99 -12.59 6.84
CA ARG A 107 -13.10 -13.45 5.66
C ARG A 107 -13.23 -14.88 6.17
N PRO A 108 -14.40 -15.52 6.10
CA PRO A 108 -14.36 -16.97 5.98
C PRO A 108 -13.37 -17.29 4.86
N ILE A 109 -12.65 -18.40 4.98
CA ILE A 109 -11.83 -19.00 3.91
C ILE A 109 -12.76 -19.53 2.80
N GLN A 110 -13.71 -18.70 2.37
CA GLN A 110 -14.28 -18.73 1.06
C GLN A 110 -13.30 -17.94 0.21
N GLN A 111 -12.23 -18.62 -0.19
CA GLN A 111 -11.87 -18.54 -1.60
C GLN A 111 -13.15 -18.91 -2.35
N GLU A 112 -14.05 -17.94 -2.56
CA GLU A 112 -14.79 -17.92 -3.80
C GLU A 112 -13.67 -18.01 -4.82
N GLN A 113 -13.47 -19.22 -5.34
CA GLN A 113 -12.61 -19.48 -6.47
C GLN A 113 -13.20 -18.59 -7.54
N LYS A 114 -12.71 -17.35 -7.63
CA LYS A 114 -12.92 -16.50 -8.78
C LYS A 114 -12.32 -17.34 -9.88
N LYS A 115 -13.19 -18.05 -10.59
CA LYS A 115 -12.82 -19.00 -11.63
C LYS A 115 -11.74 -18.33 -12.43
N SER A 116 -10.55 -18.93 -12.41
CA SER A 116 -9.41 -18.39 -13.12
C SER A 116 -9.81 -18.19 -14.57
N VAL A 117 -9.17 -17.25 -15.26
CA VAL A 117 -9.44 -17.05 -16.69
C VAL A 117 -9.28 -18.37 -17.48
N MET A 118 -8.36 -19.23 -17.03
CA MET A 118 -8.20 -20.60 -17.54
C MET A 118 -9.32 -21.55 -17.13
N ASP A 119 -9.95 -21.39 -15.97
CA ASP A 119 -11.11 -22.20 -15.56
C ASP A 119 -12.29 -21.90 -16.45
N TYR A 120 -12.51 -20.61 -16.75
CA TYR A 120 -13.54 -20.20 -17.70
C TYR A 120 -13.27 -20.76 -19.11
N LEU A 121 -12.00 -20.76 -19.56
CA LEU A 121 -11.61 -21.39 -20.82
C LEU A 121 -11.85 -22.91 -20.81
N ARG A 122 -11.53 -23.60 -19.72
CA ARG A 122 -11.77 -25.04 -19.59
C ARG A 122 -13.26 -25.39 -19.60
N GLU A 123 -14.09 -24.55 -19.01
CA GLU A 123 -15.55 -24.73 -19.01
C GLU A 123 -16.15 -24.52 -20.41
N GLN A 124 -15.74 -23.47 -21.11
CA GLN A 124 -16.26 -23.14 -22.44
C GLN A 124 -15.56 -23.90 -23.58
N LYS A 125 -14.37 -24.47 -23.32
CA LYS A 125 -13.42 -25.15 -24.24
C LYS A 125 -12.86 -24.26 -25.36
N VAL A 126 -13.69 -23.37 -25.91
CA VAL A 126 -13.38 -22.42 -26.99
C VAL A 126 -13.95 -21.05 -26.65
N MET A 127 -13.13 -20.02 -26.80
CA MET A 127 -13.52 -18.62 -26.61
C MET A 127 -13.24 -17.80 -27.86
N TYR A 128 -14.29 -17.11 -28.31
CA TYR A 128 -14.26 -16.27 -29.49
C TYR A 128 -14.25 -14.81 -29.07
N GLU A 129 -13.37 -14.00 -29.67
CA GLU A 129 -13.32 -12.56 -29.44
C GLU A 129 -14.68 -11.88 -29.62
N ARG A 130 -15.47 -12.28 -30.63
CA ARG A 130 -16.79 -11.70 -30.88
C ARG A 130 -17.82 -12.00 -29.80
N LYS A 131 -17.65 -13.09 -29.04
CA LYS A 131 -18.51 -13.43 -27.89
C LYS A 131 -18.09 -12.66 -26.63
N LEU A 132 -16.88 -12.11 -26.59
CA LEU A 132 -16.31 -11.41 -25.44
C LEU A 132 -16.52 -9.88 -25.48
N ARG A 133 -17.68 -9.41 -25.98
CA ARG A 133 -18.01 -7.97 -26.06
C ARG A 133 -18.01 -7.22 -24.72
N SER A 134 -18.02 -7.95 -23.61
CA SER A 134 -18.04 -7.40 -22.25
C SER A 134 -16.64 -7.07 -21.71
N ILE A 135 -15.57 -7.47 -22.41
CA ILE A 135 -14.20 -7.28 -21.95
C ILE A 135 -13.67 -5.94 -22.48
N ARG A 136 -13.14 -5.12 -21.56
CA ARG A 136 -12.60 -3.78 -21.86
C ARG A 136 -11.35 -3.81 -22.75
N ASP A 137 -10.53 -4.86 -22.61
CA ASP A 137 -9.30 -5.06 -23.37
C ASP A 137 -9.15 -6.53 -23.79
N PRO A 138 -9.57 -6.88 -25.01
CA PRO A 138 -9.42 -8.21 -25.57
C PRO A 138 -7.96 -8.64 -25.71
N ASP A 139 -7.07 -7.73 -26.07
CA ASP A 139 -5.66 -8.03 -26.36
C ASP A 139 -4.97 -8.59 -25.12
N SER A 140 -5.06 -7.85 -24.01
CA SER A 140 -4.52 -8.29 -22.72
C SER A 140 -5.17 -9.58 -22.22
N PHE A 141 -6.42 -9.85 -22.59
CA PHE A 141 -7.12 -11.07 -22.20
C PHE A 141 -6.56 -12.30 -22.92
N PHE A 142 -6.41 -12.23 -24.24
CA PHE A 142 -5.82 -13.30 -25.04
C PHE A 142 -4.34 -13.52 -24.71
N GLU A 143 -3.57 -12.46 -24.46
CA GLU A 143 -2.18 -12.59 -23.98
C GLU A 143 -2.10 -13.33 -22.64
N LYS A 144 -3.01 -13.00 -21.70
CA LYS A 144 -3.05 -13.71 -20.41
C LYS A 144 -3.40 -15.18 -20.59
N LEU A 145 -4.34 -15.50 -21.47
CA LEU A 145 -4.69 -16.89 -21.79
C LEU A 145 -3.49 -17.64 -22.37
N GLU A 146 -2.81 -17.03 -23.34
CA GLU A 146 -1.62 -17.61 -23.97
C GLU A 146 -0.49 -17.84 -22.95
N ARG A 147 -0.21 -16.85 -22.08
CA ARG A 147 0.79 -16.98 -20.99
C ARG A 147 0.45 -18.09 -20.00
N ASN A 148 -0.83 -18.34 -19.77
CA ASN A 148 -1.29 -19.41 -18.88
C ASN A 148 -1.45 -20.76 -19.62
N GLY A 149 -1.01 -20.84 -20.89
CA GLY A 149 -0.90 -22.07 -21.65
C GLY A 149 -2.04 -22.34 -22.63
N ALA A 150 -3.03 -21.44 -22.78
CA ALA A 150 -4.06 -21.59 -23.79
C ALA A 150 -3.51 -21.48 -25.21
N LYS A 151 -4.08 -22.23 -26.15
CA LYS A 151 -3.73 -22.10 -27.57
C LYS A 151 -4.59 -21.00 -28.20
N VAL A 152 -3.98 -19.87 -28.53
CA VAL A 152 -4.66 -18.78 -29.23
C VAL A 152 -4.44 -18.94 -30.74
N LEU A 153 -5.52 -18.98 -31.50
CA LEU A 153 -5.55 -19.00 -32.96
C LEU A 153 -5.89 -17.61 -33.46
N TYR A 154 -4.96 -17.01 -34.19
CA TYR A 154 -5.13 -15.72 -34.82
C TYR A 154 -5.69 -15.95 -36.23
N THR A 155 -6.98 -15.70 -36.42
CA THR A 155 -7.62 -15.76 -37.75
C THR A 155 -7.84 -14.34 -38.28
N PRO A 156 -8.02 -14.15 -39.60
CA PRO A 156 -8.33 -12.84 -40.17
C PRO A 156 -9.63 -12.22 -39.64
N GLU A 157 -10.56 -13.06 -39.17
CA GLU A 157 -11.88 -12.63 -38.71
C GLU A 157 -11.95 -12.30 -37.23
N GLU A 158 -11.26 -13.07 -36.39
CA GLU A 158 -11.27 -12.95 -34.93
C GLU A 158 -10.17 -13.80 -34.27
N ARG A 159 -9.84 -13.48 -33.01
CA ARG A 159 -8.98 -14.32 -32.17
C ARG A 159 -9.80 -15.37 -31.44
N ILE A 160 -9.29 -16.60 -31.47
CA ILE A 160 -9.96 -17.75 -30.87
C ILE A 160 -9.02 -18.39 -29.87
N ALA A 161 -9.35 -18.33 -28.58
CA ALA A 161 -8.62 -19.08 -27.56
C ALA A 161 -9.24 -20.45 -27.39
N VAL A 162 -8.39 -21.47 -27.35
CA VAL A 162 -8.79 -22.87 -27.24
C VAL A 162 -8.03 -23.49 -26.09
N ASP A 163 -8.74 -24.29 -25.27
CA ASP A 163 -8.08 -25.11 -24.26
C ASP A 163 -7.10 -26.09 -24.93
N PRO A 164 -5.87 -26.27 -24.44
CA PRO A 164 -4.87 -27.10 -25.10
C PRO A 164 -5.30 -28.55 -25.25
N LYS A 165 -5.92 -29.14 -24.20
CA LYS A 165 -6.36 -30.53 -24.24
C LYS A 165 -7.48 -30.72 -25.25
N PHE A 166 -8.40 -29.75 -25.30
CA PHE A 166 -9.45 -29.72 -26.30
C PHE A 166 -8.86 -29.61 -27.71
N TYR A 167 -7.93 -28.69 -27.94
CA TYR A 167 -7.27 -28.49 -29.23
C TYR A 167 -6.58 -29.77 -29.73
N ASP A 168 -5.82 -30.45 -28.86
CA ASP A 168 -5.15 -31.70 -29.21
C ASP A 168 -6.15 -32.80 -29.57
N SER A 169 -7.24 -32.91 -28.80
CA SER A 169 -8.30 -33.88 -29.08
C SER A 169 -9.02 -33.59 -30.42
N PHE A 170 -9.22 -32.32 -30.73
CA PHE A 170 -9.82 -31.84 -31.96
C PHE A 170 -8.95 -32.17 -33.17
N VAL A 171 -7.64 -31.85 -33.12
CA VAL A 171 -6.70 -32.16 -34.21
C VAL A 171 -6.62 -33.67 -34.44
N ASN A 172 -6.57 -34.46 -33.38
CA ASN A 172 -6.55 -35.93 -33.47
C ASN A 172 -7.84 -36.52 -34.05
N LYS A 173 -8.99 -35.87 -33.85
CA LYS A 173 -10.26 -36.27 -34.49
C LYS A 173 -10.27 -35.86 -35.96
N LEU A 174 -9.86 -34.63 -36.27
CA LEU A 174 -9.77 -34.13 -37.64
C LEU A 174 -8.88 -35.00 -38.53
N SER A 175 -7.77 -35.52 -38.00
CA SER A 175 -6.89 -36.43 -38.73
C SER A 175 -7.51 -37.81 -39.01
N LYS A 176 -8.56 -38.20 -38.28
CA LYS A 176 -9.28 -39.48 -38.45
C LYS A 176 -10.51 -39.36 -39.35
N ILE A 177 -10.91 -38.13 -39.70
CA ILE A 177 -12.05 -37.91 -40.59
C ILE A 177 -11.55 -37.91 -42.02
N ASP A 178 -11.95 -38.94 -42.75
CA ASP A 178 -11.55 -39.24 -44.12
C ASP A 178 -12.51 -38.70 -45.19
N THR A 179 -13.52 -37.95 -44.76
CA THR A 179 -14.53 -37.34 -45.64
C THR A 179 -14.38 -35.82 -45.69
N SER A 180 -14.58 -35.26 -46.88
CA SER A 180 -14.73 -33.83 -47.11
C SER A 180 -16.16 -33.31 -46.86
N ASP A 181 -17.13 -34.20 -46.65
CA ASP A 181 -18.54 -33.86 -46.45
C ASP A 181 -18.74 -33.25 -45.06
N GLU A 182 -19.30 -32.06 -45.03
CA GLU A 182 -19.56 -31.31 -43.80
C GLU A 182 -20.58 -32.00 -42.90
N THR A 183 -21.56 -32.71 -43.47
CA THR A 183 -22.60 -33.41 -42.71
C THR A 183 -22.02 -34.62 -41.97
N GLU A 184 -21.15 -35.40 -42.62
CA GLU A 184 -20.45 -36.51 -41.97
C GLU A 184 -19.46 -36.00 -40.92
N VAL A 185 -18.75 -34.91 -41.21
CA VAL A 185 -17.85 -34.26 -40.24
C VAL A 185 -18.63 -33.81 -39.00
N GLN A 186 -19.81 -33.22 -39.17
CA GLN A 186 -20.67 -32.80 -38.06
C GLN A 186 -21.11 -33.96 -37.18
N GLN A 187 -21.40 -35.13 -37.75
CA GLN A 187 -21.78 -36.31 -36.96
C GLN A 187 -20.62 -36.87 -36.13
N ARG A 188 -19.37 -36.62 -36.54
CA ARG A 188 -18.17 -37.12 -35.84
C ARG A 188 -17.57 -36.11 -34.85
N LEU A 189 -18.03 -34.85 -34.87
CA LEU A 189 -17.56 -33.78 -33.99
C LEU A 189 -18.62 -33.42 -32.94
N SER A 190 -18.20 -32.97 -31.77
CA SER A 190 -19.11 -32.34 -30.81
C SER A 190 -19.61 -30.99 -31.33
N ALA A 191 -20.67 -30.44 -30.71
CA ALA A 191 -21.18 -29.12 -31.09
C ALA A 191 -20.11 -28.03 -31.03
N GLU A 192 -19.26 -28.03 -29.99
CA GLU A 192 -18.20 -27.03 -29.85
C GLU A 192 -17.06 -27.25 -30.86
N GLU A 193 -16.72 -28.51 -31.14
CA GLU A 193 -15.71 -28.88 -32.15
C GLU A 193 -16.16 -28.51 -33.56
N HIS A 194 -17.44 -28.73 -33.87
CA HIS A 194 -18.03 -28.36 -35.15
C HIS A 194 -18.08 -26.84 -35.33
N GLU A 195 -18.42 -26.08 -34.29
CA GLU A 195 -18.36 -24.62 -34.34
C GLU A 195 -16.93 -24.13 -34.64
N LEU A 196 -15.93 -24.69 -33.95
CA LEU A 196 -14.52 -24.38 -34.20
C LEU A 196 -14.11 -24.77 -35.63
N PHE A 197 -14.51 -25.95 -36.10
CA PHE A 197 -14.24 -26.41 -37.46
C PHE A 197 -14.81 -25.47 -38.52
N GLN A 198 -16.09 -25.09 -38.42
CA GLN A 198 -16.72 -24.18 -39.37
C GLN A 198 -16.01 -22.82 -39.39
N LYS A 199 -15.61 -22.33 -38.22
CA LYS A 199 -14.88 -21.06 -38.09
C LYS A 199 -13.51 -21.13 -38.74
N LEU A 200 -12.74 -22.18 -38.45
CA LEU A 200 -11.43 -22.38 -39.06
C LEU A 200 -11.52 -22.62 -40.56
N ARG A 201 -12.57 -23.29 -41.05
CA ARG A 201 -12.79 -23.51 -42.48
C ARG A 201 -13.10 -22.20 -43.19
N LYS A 202 -14.01 -21.38 -42.64
CA LYS A 202 -14.34 -20.05 -43.17
C LYS A 202 -13.12 -19.13 -43.19
N ALA A 203 -12.29 -19.20 -42.16
CA ALA A 203 -11.05 -18.45 -42.07
C ALA A 203 -9.92 -18.95 -43.00
N GLY A 204 -10.10 -20.11 -43.67
CA GLY A 204 -9.05 -20.74 -44.47
C GLY A 204 -7.89 -21.29 -43.63
N SER A 205 -8.09 -21.47 -42.32
CA SER A 205 -7.09 -22.02 -41.40
C SER A 205 -7.01 -23.56 -41.47
N ILE A 206 -8.00 -24.22 -42.07
CA ILE A 206 -7.99 -25.67 -42.30
C ILE A 206 -8.38 -26.01 -43.73
N TYR A 207 -7.84 -27.10 -44.25
CA TYR A 207 -8.15 -27.63 -45.58
C TYR A 207 -8.21 -29.16 -45.53
N PHE A 208 -8.98 -29.76 -46.44
CA PHE A 208 -8.98 -31.21 -46.62
C PHE A 208 -7.87 -31.59 -47.60
N ASP A 209 -6.94 -32.41 -47.15
CA ASP A 209 -5.88 -32.96 -47.99
C ASP A 209 -6.40 -34.23 -48.67
N ASN A 210 -6.57 -34.17 -49.99
CA ASN A 210 -7.09 -35.29 -50.78
C ASN A 210 -6.07 -36.44 -50.90
N GLN A 211 -4.77 -36.19 -50.68
CA GLN A 211 -3.74 -37.23 -50.69
C GLN A 211 -3.74 -38.03 -49.39
N SER A 212 -3.79 -37.34 -48.25
CA SER A 212 -3.81 -37.99 -46.93
C SER A 212 -5.21 -38.27 -46.40
N LYS A 213 -6.26 -37.96 -47.18
CA LYS A 213 -7.68 -38.06 -46.81
C LYS A 213 -7.92 -37.61 -45.37
N SER A 214 -7.46 -36.41 -45.04
CA SER A 214 -7.54 -35.90 -43.69
C SER A 214 -7.54 -34.38 -43.68
N TRP A 215 -8.17 -33.81 -42.67
CA TRP A 215 -8.18 -32.37 -42.45
C TRP A 215 -6.85 -31.92 -41.84
N LYS A 216 -6.20 -30.93 -42.46
CA LYS A 216 -4.94 -30.32 -42.01
C LYS A 216 -5.10 -28.83 -41.77
N LEU A 217 -4.31 -28.33 -40.83
CA LEU A 217 -4.21 -26.90 -40.54
C LEU A 217 -3.21 -26.24 -41.51
N THR A 218 -3.53 -25.03 -41.97
CA THR A 218 -2.58 -24.21 -42.72
C THR A 218 -1.59 -23.58 -41.73
N SER A 219 -0.29 -23.62 -42.04
CA SER A 219 0.77 -23.06 -41.19
C SER A 219 0.69 -21.53 -41.01
N ASN A 220 -0.22 -20.85 -41.71
CA ASN A 220 -0.42 -19.41 -41.58
C ASN A 220 -1.06 -18.98 -40.26
N ALA A 221 -1.51 -19.91 -39.41
CA ALA A 221 -2.05 -19.59 -38.08
C ALA A 221 -0.98 -19.21 -37.02
N SER A 222 0.25 -18.89 -37.41
CA SER A 222 1.37 -18.74 -36.45
C SER A 222 2.40 -17.64 -36.75
N SER A 223 2.08 -16.60 -37.52
CA SER A 223 3.00 -15.44 -37.63
C SER A 223 2.34 -14.13 -37.23
N LYS A 224 2.80 -13.61 -36.07
CA LYS A 224 2.76 -12.18 -35.75
C LYS A 224 3.51 -11.44 -36.86
N ILE A 225 2.82 -10.54 -37.55
CA ILE A 225 3.46 -9.42 -38.26
C ILE A 225 3.45 -8.25 -37.28
#